data_AF-A0A949XZF4-F1
#
_entry.id   AF-A0A949XZF4-F1
#
_cell.length_a   1.000
_cell.length_b   1.000
_cell.length_c   1.000
_cell.angle_alpha   90.00
_cell.angle_beta   90.00
_cell.angle_gamma   90.00
#
_symmetry.space_group_name_H-M   'P 1'
#
loop_
_entity.id
_entity.type
_entity.pdbx_description
1 polymer ?
#
loop_
_entity_poly.entity_id
_entity_poly.type
_entity_poly.pdbx_seq_one_letter_code
_entity_poly.pdbx_strand_id
1 'polypeptide(L)'
;RSGTSSSVAALGVIAALALIGGLAALGFAKAFGIVFLGEPRTEEAWHAHAPGVLMTAPMAVLALGCVLVGLFPAGVVSALMPAVSRVVRQGPEAVTAAAVAPLSSVATAAWGLLGLVLVLAVVREALLSPREVGVSGTWDCGYARPTARMQYTASSFVQPAIDFFAPVLWTRKAVDAPSGLFPRGASFATETPDLSEEVLYRPIFGMVGWTLTRLRWLQHGHVHVYVLYVGATLVALLVWYLGLRHS
;
A
#
# COMPACT_ATOMS: atom_id res chain seq x y z
N ARG A 1 12.35 -36.77 3.11
CA ARG A 1 11.23 -36.05 3.78
C ARG A 1 11.49 -34.55 3.95
N SER A 2 12.73 -34.06 3.98
CA SER A 2 13.07 -32.62 4.05
C SER A 2 12.79 -31.83 2.77
N GLY A 3 12.93 -32.43 1.58
CA GLY A 3 12.74 -31.73 0.29
C GLY A 3 11.31 -31.26 0.01
N THR A 4 10.29 -31.97 0.49
CA THR A 4 8.88 -31.60 0.28
C THR A 4 8.49 -30.37 1.11
N SER A 5 8.98 -30.27 2.34
CA SER A 5 8.71 -29.12 3.22
C SER A 5 9.30 -27.82 2.66
N SER A 6 10.55 -27.87 2.20
CA SER A 6 11.21 -26.70 1.59
C SER A 6 10.53 -26.24 0.29
N SER A 7 10.01 -27.18 -0.51
CA SER A 7 9.32 -26.86 -1.76
C SER A 7 7.97 -26.19 -1.50
N VAL A 8 7.22 -26.64 -0.50
CA VAL A 8 5.95 -26.03 -0.09
C VAL A 8 6.17 -24.61 0.44
N ALA A 9 7.20 -24.40 1.26
CA ALA A 9 7.55 -23.07 1.75
C ALA A 9 7.94 -22.11 0.61
N ALA A 10 8.75 -22.57 -0.36
CA ALA A 10 9.14 -21.77 -1.51
C ALA A 10 7.94 -21.37 -2.38
N LEU A 11 7.03 -22.30 -2.66
CA LEU A 11 5.79 -22.01 -3.39
C LEU A 11 4.91 -21.00 -2.64
N GLY A 12 4.81 -21.11 -1.32
CA GLY A 12 4.10 -20.15 -0.49
C GLY A 12 4.68 -18.74 -0.60
N VAL A 13 6.02 -18.60 -0.57
CA VAL A 13 6.69 -17.31 -0.74
C VAL A 13 6.46 -16.72 -2.12
N ILE A 14 6.59 -17.53 -3.18
CA ILE A 14 6.35 -17.08 -4.56
C ILE A 14 4.91 -16.61 -4.73
N ALA A 15 3.94 -17.38 -4.22
CA ALA A 15 2.52 -17.02 -4.29
C ALA A 15 2.23 -15.72 -3.52
N ALA A 16 2.80 -15.55 -2.34
CA ALA A 16 2.65 -14.33 -1.55
C ALA A 16 3.25 -13.11 -2.27
N LEU A 17 4.47 -13.22 -2.81
CA LEU A 17 5.11 -12.14 -3.55
C LEU A 17 4.33 -11.77 -4.83
N ALA A 18 3.85 -12.77 -5.57
CA ALA A 18 3.03 -12.56 -6.76
C ALA A 18 1.71 -11.85 -6.41
N LEU A 19 1.05 -12.27 -5.33
CA LEU A 19 -0.18 -11.65 -4.84
C LEU A 19 0.04 -10.19 -4.43
N ILE A 20 1.08 -9.91 -3.65
CA ILE A 20 1.43 -8.54 -3.23
C ILE A 20 1.74 -7.67 -4.45
N GLY A 21 2.54 -8.18 -5.40
CA GLY A 21 2.85 -7.46 -6.64
C GLY A 21 1.60 -7.17 -7.47
N GLY A 22 0.69 -8.13 -7.62
CA GLY A 22 -0.58 -7.95 -8.33
C GLY A 22 -1.49 -6.92 -7.66
N LEU A 23 -1.64 -6.97 -6.34
CA LEU A 23 -2.42 -5.99 -5.58
C LEU A 23 -1.81 -4.58 -5.65
N ALA A 24 -0.48 -4.47 -5.59
CA ALA A 24 0.22 -3.20 -5.78
C ALA A 24 -0.02 -2.63 -7.18
N ALA A 25 0.10 -3.45 -8.23
CA ALA A 25 -0.19 -3.03 -9.60
C ALA A 25 -1.63 -2.55 -9.78
N LEU A 26 -2.61 -3.27 -9.21
CA LEU A 26 -4.02 -2.85 -9.20
C LEU A 26 -4.22 -1.53 -8.47
N GLY A 27 -3.56 -1.34 -7.32
CA GLY A 27 -3.60 -0.11 -6.53
C GLY A 27 -3.06 1.09 -7.31
N PHE A 28 -1.92 0.94 -7.98
CA PHE A 28 -1.34 2.00 -8.81
C PHE A 28 -2.17 2.27 -10.08
N ALA A 29 -2.70 1.24 -10.73
CA ALA A 29 -3.60 1.40 -11.87
C ALA A 29 -4.86 2.19 -11.50
N LYS A 30 -5.46 1.87 -10.34
CA LYS A 30 -6.59 2.61 -9.76
C LYS A 30 -6.22 4.06 -9.47
N ALA A 31 -5.14 4.28 -8.73
CA ALA A 31 -4.73 5.62 -8.31
C ALA A 31 -4.43 6.51 -9.52
N PHE A 32 -3.63 6.00 -10.47
CA PHE A 32 -3.25 6.75 -11.65
C PHE A 32 -4.45 6.99 -12.58
N GLY A 33 -5.26 5.96 -12.83
CA GLY A 33 -6.42 6.04 -13.71
C GLY A 33 -7.50 7.00 -13.21
N ILE A 34 -7.80 6.97 -11.91
CA ILE A 34 -8.87 7.82 -11.35
C ILE A 34 -8.41 9.27 -11.13
N VAL A 35 -7.13 9.50 -10.81
CA VAL A 35 -6.60 10.85 -10.53
C VAL A 35 -6.21 11.59 -11.81
N PHE A 36 -5.54 10.93 -12.76
CA PHE A 36 -4.92 11.61 -13.90
C PHE A 36 -5.64 11.38 -15.25
N LEU A 37 -6.45 10.33 -15.38
CA LEU A 37 -7.19 10.02 -16.62
C LEU A 37 -8.69 10.37 -16.53
N GLY A 38 -9.16 10.87 -15.38
CA GLY A 38 -10.56 11.25 -15.15
C GLY A 38 -10.86 12.72 -15.46
N GLU A 39 -12.15 13.07 -15.43
CA GLU A 39 -12.59 14.48 -15.47
C GLU A 39 -12.57 15.10 -14.07
N PRO A 40 -12.19 16.38 -13.92
CA PRO A 40 -12.29 17.12 -12.67
C PRO A 40 -13.74 17.13 -12.14
N ARG A 41 -13.89 16.73 -10.87
CA ARG A 41 -15.21 16.62 -10.20
C ARG A 41 -15.51 17.75 -9.24
N THR A 42 -14.50 18.56 -8.92
CA THR A 42 -14.61 19.68 -7.98
C THR A 42 -14.01 20.94 -8.62
N GLU A 43 -14.41 22.11 -8.14
CA GLU A 43 -13.90 23.37 -8.66
C GLU A 43 -12.40 23.53 -8.41
N GLU A 44 -11.88 23.00 -7.31
CA GLU A 44 -10.46 23.03 -6.97
C GLU A 44 -9.64 22.21 -7.96
N ALA A 45 -10.15 21.05 -8.40
CA ALA A 45 -9.50 20.23 -9.41
C ALA A 45 -9.50 20.92 -10.78
N TRP A 46 -10.54 21.70 -11.10
CA TRP A 46 -10.62 22.48 -12.33
C TRP A 46 -9.59 23.62 -12.38
N HIS A 47 -9.34 24.25 -11.23
CA HIS A 47 -8.40 25.38 -11.09
C HIS A 47 -7.00 24.95 -10.60
N ALA A 48 -6.72 23.64 -10.56
CA ALA A 48 -5.43 23.14 -10.11
C ALA A 48 -4.31 23.62 -11.05
N HIS A 49 -3.24 24.18 -10.48
CA HIS A 49 -2.08 24.65 -11.23
C HIS A 49 -0.91 23.68 -11.12
N ALA A 50 0.02 23.76 -12.09
CA ALA A 50 1.25 22.98 -12.04
C ALA A 50 2.08 23.36 -10.80
N PRO A 51 2.65 22.38 -10.06
CA PRO A 51 3.53 22.65 -8.94
C PRO A 51 4.84 23.29 -9.40
N GLY A 52 5.44 24.13 -8.53
CA GLY A 52 6.72 24.79 -8.83
C GLY A 52 7.91 23.81 -8.88
N VAL A 53 8.99 24.22 -9.53
CA VAL A 53 10.20 23.40 -9.73
C VAL A 53 10.80 22.89 -8.40
N LEU A 54 10.74 23.69 -7.35
CA LEU A 54 11.21 23.33 -6.01
C LEU A 54 10.46 22.11 -5.41
N MET A 55 9.22 21.87 -5.83
CA MET A 55 8.44 20.70 -5.41
C MET A 55 8.66 19.50 -6.35
N THR A 56 8.79 19.75 -7.66
CA THR A 56 8.94 18.67 -8.65
C THR A 56 10.35 18.10 -8.72
N ALA A 57 11.39 18.88 -8.45
CA ALA A 57 12.78 18.41 -8.52
C ALA A 57 13.08 17.25 -7.55
N PRO A 58 12.71 17.31 -6.25
CA PRO A 58 12.88 16.17 -5.36
C PRO A 58 12.11 14.92 -5.82
N MET A 59 10.89 15.10 -6.32
CA MET A 59 10.07 13.99 -6.84
C MET A 59 10.73 13.35 -8.07
N ALA A 60 11.28 14.16 -8.97
CA ALA A 60 12.00 13.68 -10.16
C ALA A 60 13.27 12.91 -9.79
N VAL A 61 14.02 13.35 -8.78
CA VAL A 61 15.21 12.63 -8.28
C VAL A 61 14.82 11.26 -7.72
N LEU A 62 13.76 11.19 -6.91
CA LEU A 62 13.26 9.91 -6.38
C LEU A 62 12.75 8.99 -7.49
N ALA A 63 12.01 9.53 -8.45
CA ALA A 63 11.52 8.77 -9.60
C ALA A 63 12.67 8.20 -10.45
N LEU A 64 13.71 8.99 -10.70
CA LEU A 64 14.92 8.54 -11.38
C LEU A 64 15.60 7.41 -10.60
N GLY A 65 15.67 7.53 -9.26
CA GLY A 65 16.17 6.47 -8.39
C GLY A 65 15.40 5.16 -8.56
N CYS A 66 14.07 5.20 -8.58
CA CYS A 66 13.23 4.02 -8.83
C CYS A 66 13.50 3.38 -10.20
N VAL A 67 13.62 4.20 -11.25
CA VAL A 67 13.93 3.73 -12.61
C VAL A 67 15.31 3.06 -12.67
N LEU A 68 16.33 3.68 -12.07
CA LEU A 68 17.69 3.14 -12.05
C LEU A 68 17.75 1.81 -11.30
N VAL A 69 17.08 1.70 -10.15
CA VAL A 69 17.02 0.46 -9.38
C VAL A 69 16.29 -0.65 -10.16
N GLY A 70 15.21 -0.31 -10.87
CA GLY A 70 14.44 -1.28 -11.66
C GLY A 70 15.16 -1.75 -12.93
N LEU A 71 15.87 -0.86 -13.62
CA LEU A 71 16.54 -1.17 -14.90
C LEU A 71 17.96 -1.75 -14.72
N PHE A 72 18.62 -1.46 -13.59
CA PHE A 72 19.99 -1.90 -13.31
C PHE A 72 20.12 -2.65 -11.97
N PRO A 73 19.29 -3.69 -11.71
CA PRO A 73 19.26 -4.35 -10.40
C PRO A 73 20.61 -4.99 -10.02
N ALA A 74 21.33 -5.55 -11.00
CA ALA A 74 22.65 -6.14 -10.76
C ALA A 74 23.67 -5.12 -10.24
N GLY A 75 23.72 -3.91 -10.84
CA GLY A 75 24.61 -2.84 -10.41
C GLY A 75 24.30 -2.37 -8.98
N VAL A 76 23.02 -2.27 -8.64
CA VAL A 76 22.58 -1.90 -7.28
C VAL A 76 22.96 -2.97 -6.27
N VAL A 77 22.74 -4.26 -6.58
CA VAL A 77 23.13 -5.36 -5.69
C VAL A 77 24.64 -5.40 -5.48
N SER A 78 25.43 -5.23 -6.55
CA SER A 78 26.89 -5.16 -6.46
C SER A 78 27.36 -3.99 -5.59
N ALA A 79 26.73 -2.82 -5.68
CA ALA A 79 27.05 -1.66 -4.86
C ALA A 79 26.71 -1.86 -3.38
N LEU A 80 25.64 -2.60 -3.06
CA LEU A 80 25.20 -2.89 -1.70
C LEU A 80 25.97 -4.06 -1.06
N MET A 81 26.56 -4.95 -1.85
CA MET A 81 27.22 -6.17 -1.37
C MET A 81 28.27 -5.95 -0.28
N PRO A 82 29.15 -4.92 -0.34
CA PRO A 82 30.14 -4.66 0.71
C PRO A 82 29.52 -4.30 2.07
N ALA A 83 28.33 -3.70 2.08
CA ALA A 83 27.61 -3.41 3.32
C ALA A 83 26.88 -4.66 3.83
N VAL A 84 26.27 -5.42 2.92
CA VAL A 84 25.55 -6.66 3.25
C VAL A 84 26.51 -7.71 3.84
N SER A 85 27.71 -7.87 3.28
CA SER A 85 28.70 -8.85 3.75
C SER A 85 29.24 -8.58 5.16
N ARG A 86 29.14 -7.33 5.64
CA ARG A 86 29.49 -6.98 7.03
C ARG A 86 28.41 -7.41 8.02
N VAL A 87 27.16 -7.50 7.58
CA VAL A 87 26.00 -7.85 8.43
C VAL A 87 25.70 -9.34 8.35
N VAL A 88 25.76 -9.92 7.15
CA VAL A 88 25.44 -11.31 6.87
C VAL A 88 26.73 -12.12 6.86
N ARG A 89 26.90 -13.04 7.83
CA ARG A 89 28.07 -13.94 7.96
C ARG A 89 28.15 -15.03 6.87
N GLN A 90 27.47 -14.84 5.74
CA GLN A 90 27.47 -15.77 4.62
C GLN A 90 28.42 -15.25 3.54
N GLY A 91 29.08 -16.16 2.82
CA GLY A 91 30.01 -15.79 1.75
C GLY A 91 29.31 -14.99 0.65
N PRO A 92 29.77 -13.77 0.31
CA PRO A 92 29.12 -12.89 -0.66
C PRO A 92 28.99 -13.52 -2.06
N GLU A 93 29.86 -14.47 -2.39
CA GLU A 93 29.87 -15.18 -3.68
C GLU A 93 28.67 -16.11 -3.87
N ALA A 94 28.23 -16.81 -2.82
CA ALA A 94 27.11 -17.75 -2.92
C ALA A 94 25.77 -17.02 -3.13
N VAL A 95 25.59 -15.88 -2.46
CA VAL A 95 24.38 -15.05 -2.57
C VAL A 95 24.32 -14.34 -3.92
N THR A 96 25.45 -13.79 -4.39
CA THR A 96 25.51 -13.14 -5.71
C THR A 96 25.28 -14.15 -6.83
N ALA A 97 25.95 -15.31 -6.82
CA ALA A 97 25.79 -16.33 -7.85
C ALA A 97 24.34 -16.83 -7.98
N ALA A 98 23.64 -17.02 -6.86
CA ALA A 98 22.24 -17.44 -6.86
C ALA A 98 21.27 -16.32 -7.35
N ALA A 99 21.64 -15.06 -7.16
CA ALA A 99 20.80 -13.90 -7.51
C ALA A 99 21.00 -13.41 -8.95
N VAL A 100 22.15 -13.64 -9.59
CA VAL A 100 22.47 -13.07 -10.91
C VAL A 100 21.46 -13.49 -11.99
N ALA A 101 21.17 -14.79 -12.11
CA ALA A 101 20.27 -15.31 -13.15
C ALA A 101 18.82 -14.79 -13.06
N PRO A 102 18.15 -14.78 -11.89
CA PRO A 102 16.83 -14.18 -11.79
C PRO A 102 16.87 -12.65 -11.98
N LEU A 103 17.88 -11.95 -11.48
CA LEU A 103 17.99 -10.50 -11.65
C LEU A 103 18.20 -10.09 -13.11
N SER A 104 19.00 -10.83 -13.87
CA SER A 104 19.20 -10.56 -15.30
C SER A 104 17.93 -10.81 -16.11
N SER A 105 17.17 -11.86 -15.77
CA SER A 105 15.86 -12.14 -16.38
C SER A 105 14.85 -11.02 -16.11
N VAL A 106 14.81 -10.51 -14.87
CA VAL A 106 13.96 -9.36 -14.52
C VAL A 106 14.41 -8.08 -15.23
N ALA A 107 15.72 -7.81 -15.28
CA ALA A 107 16.24 -6.61 -15.95
C ALA A 107 15.95 -6.63 -17.46
N THR A 108 16.14 -7.78 -18.12
CA THR A 108 15.82 -7.94 -19.55
C THR A 108 14.32 -7.77 -19.82
N ALA A 109 13.45 -8.31 -18.97
CA ALA A 109 12.01 -8.08 -19.06
C ALA A 109 11.65 -6.59 -18.86
N ALA A 110 12.28 -5.91 -17.90
CA ALA A 110 12.06 -4.48 -17.65
C ALA A 110 12.50 -3.62 -18.85
N TRP A 111 13.68 -3.88 -19.42
CA TRP A 111 14.15 -3.22 -20.63
C TRP A 111 13.26 -3.52 -21.84
N GLY A 112 12.80 -4.76 -21.99
CA GLY A 112 11.86 -5.15 -23.05
C GLY A 112 10.53 -4.41 -22.94
N LEU A 113 9.96 -4.31 -21.74
CA LEU A 113 8.73 -3.55 -21.48
C LEU A 113 8.93 -2.05 -21.73
N LEU A 114 10.04 -1.47 -21.29
CA LEU A 114 10.36 -0.07 -21.55
C LEU A 114 10.49 0.18 -23.05
N GLY A 115 11.21 -0.69 -23.77
CA GLY A 115 11.34 -0.63 -25.22
C GLY A 115 9.99 -0.73 -25.93
N LEU A 116 9.11 -1.65 -25.50
CA LEU A 116 7.76 -1.77 -26.02
C LEU A 116 6.95 -0.49 -25.81
N VAL A 117 6.98 0.09 -24.60
CA VAL A 117 6.28 1.36 -24.30
C VAL A 117 6.80 2.49 -25.18
N LEU A 118 8.12 2.61 -25.36
CA LEU A 118 8.72 3.63 -26.22
C LEU A 118 8.32 3.43 -27.69
N VAL A 119 8.32 2.20 -28.19
CA VAL A 119 7.86 1.89 -29.55
C VAL A 119 6.40 2.25 -29.72
N LEU A 120 5.53 1.88 -28.77
CA LEU A 120 4.11 2.25 -28.81
C LEU A 120 3.90 3.76 -28.76
N ALA A 121 4.69 4.48 -27.97
CA ALA A 121 4.65 5.94 -27.91
C ALA A 121 5.05 6.57 -29.25
N VAL A 122 6.15 6.13 -29.85
CA VAL A 122 6.61 6.61 -31.17
C VAL A 122 5.59 6.30 -32.27
N VAL A 123 5.05 5.08 -32.29
CA VAL A 123 4.00 4.68 -33.24
C VAL A 123 2.76 5.55 -33.05
N ARG A 124 2.33 5.80 -31.81
CA ARG A 124 1.20 6.68 -31.51
C ARG A 124 1.45 8.09 -32.04
N GLU A 125 2.60 8.69 -31.74
CA GLU A 125 2.93 10.04 -32.22
C GLU A 125 3.00 10.10 -33.74
N ALA A 126 3.59 9.09 -34.40
CA ALA A 126 3.63 9.02 -35.86
C ALA A 126 2.23 8.91 -36.49
N LEU A 127 1.31 8.14 -35.88
CA LEU A 127 -0.06 7.98 -36.35
C LEU A 127 -0.94 9.23 -36.09
N LEU A 128 -0.63 9.99 -35.04
CA LEU A 128 -1.39 11.18 -34.64
C LEU A 128 -0.84 12.48 -35.23
N SER A 129 0.46 12.54 -35.57
CA SER A 129 1.11 13.73 -36.15
C SER A 129 0.38 14.34 -37.36
N PRO A 130 -0.21 13.57 -38.29
CA PRO A 130 -0.95 14.15 -39.42
C PRO A 130 -2.44 14.45 -39.11
N ARG A 131 -2.90 14.26 -37.86
CA ARG A 131 -4.32 14.37 -37.50
C ARG A 131 -4.54 15.52 -36.52
N GLU A 132 -5.64 16.24 -36.68
CA GLU A 132 -6.12 17.16 -35.67
C GLU A 132 -6.66 16.37 -34.47
N VAL A 133 -5.97 16.45 -33.33
CA VAL A 133 -6.39 15.81 -32.08
C VAL A 133 -7.22 16.81 -31.29
N GLY A 134 -8.55 16.66 -31.35
CA GLY A 134 -9.50 17.43 -30.55
C GLY A 134 -9.93 16.70 -29.28
N VAL A 135 -10.37 17.46 -28.28
CA VAL A 135 -11.06 16.91 -27.10
C VAL A 135 -12.56 17.03 -27.35
N SER A 136 -13.26 15.90 -27.40
CA SER A 136 -14.72 15.83 -27.49
C SER A 136 -15.29 15.06 -26.32
N GLY A 137 -16.60 15.17 -26.11
CA GLY A 137 -17.31 14.29 -25.17
C GLY A 137 -17.00 12.81 -25.49
N THR A 138 -16.78 12.02 -24.45
CA THR A 138 -16.68 10.57 -24.56
C THR A 138 -18.06 9.97 -24.82
N TRP A 139 -18.11 8.68 -25.15
CA TRP A 139 -19.37 7.95 -25.34
C TRP A 139 -20.29 8.17 -24.13
N ASP A 140 -21.38 8.91 -24.34
CA ASP A 140 -22.30 9.36 -23.29
C ASP A 140 -23.44 8.38 -23.05
N CYS A 141 -23.39 7.17 -23.62
CA CYS A 141 -24.45 6.16 -23.55
C CYS A 141 -25.86 6.71 -23.90
N GLY A 142 -25.96 7.79 -24.67
CA GLY A 142 -27.23 8.45 -25.00
C GLY A 142 -27.76 9.41 -23.92
N TYR A 143 -26.94 9.81 -22.93
CA TYR A 143 -27.33 10.82 -21.95
C TYR A 143 -27.34 12.22 -22.56
N ALA A 144 -28.46 12.94 -22.40
CA ALA A 144 -28.60 14.30 -22.93
C ALA A 144 -27.62 15.33 -22.33
N ARG A 145 -27.04 15.07 -21.16
CA ARG A 145 -26.05 15.94 -20.49
C ARG A 145 -25.11 15.11 -19.62
N PRO A 146 -24.01 14.58 -20.18
CA PRO A 146 -23.02 13.84 -19.39
C PRO A 146 -22.38 14.75 -18.34
N THR A 147 -22.09 14.20 -17.17
CA THR A 147 -21.39 14.91 -16.08
C THR A 147 -20.24 14.06 -15.55
N ALA A 148 -19.20 14.69 -15.00
CA ALA A 148 -18.05 13.99 -14.40
C ALA A 148 -18.45 13.00 -13.28
N ARG A 149 -19.66 13.16 -12.70
CA ARG A 149 -20.23 12.24 -11.69
C ARG A 149 -20.60 10.88 -12.26
N MET A 150 -20.83 10.77 -13.58
CA MET A 150 -21.19 9.51 -14.25
C MET A 150 -19.96 8.62 -14.54
N GLN A 151 -18.74 9.17 -14.45
CA GLN A 151 -17.51 8.39 -14.63
C GLN A 151 -17.30 7.38 -13.50
N TYR A 152 -16.66 6.25 -13.83
CA TYR A 152 -16.25 5.24 -12.85
C TYR A 152 -15.52 5.87 -11.67
N THR A 153 -15.92 5.49 -10.46
CA THR A 153 -15.25 5.91 -9.23
C THR A 153 -14.11 4.96 -8.89
N ALA A 154 -13.23 5.41 -7.99
CA ALA A 154 -12.24 4.57 -7.34
C ALA A 154 -12.83 3.27 -6.77
N SER A 155 -14.01 3.32 -6.15
CA SER A 155 -14.67 2.15 -5.57
C SER A 155 -15.22 1.22 -6.65
N SER A 156 -15.81 1.78 -7.71
CA SER A 156 -16.36 1.01 -8.83
C SER A 156 -15.25 0.30 -9.63
N PHE A 157 -14.08 0.93 -9.79
CA PHE A 157 -12.93 0.36 -10.50
C PHE A 157 -12.40 -0.92 -9.82
N VAL A 158 -12.31 -0.92 -8.50
CA VAL A 158 -11.81 -2.08 -7.73
C VAL A 158 -12.89 -3.06 -7.31
N GLN A 159 -14.16 -2.80 -7.63
CA GLN A 159 -15.27 -3.66 -7.20
C GLN A 159 -15.06 -5.15 -7.54
N PRO A 160 -14.61 -5.54 -8.75
CA PRO A 160 -14.37 -6.96 -9.05
C PRO A 160 -13.30 -7.59 -8.15
N ALA A 161 -12.26 -6.84 -7.80
CA ALA A 161 -11.21 -7.31 -6.89
C ALA A 161 -11.73 -7.44 -5.46
N ILE A 162 -12.53 -6.46 -4.99
CA ILE A 162 -13.18 -6.53 -3.68
C ILE A 162 -14.12 -7.72 -3.60
N ASP A 163 -14.90 -7.99 -4.64
CA ASP A 163 -15.82 -9.12 -4.69
C ASP A 163 -15.07 -10.46 -4.67
N PHE A 164 -13.92 -10.55 -5.37
CA PHE A 164 -13.05 -11.72 -5.32
C PHE A 164 -12.45 -11.96 -3.91
N PHE A 165 -12.04 -10.90 -3.22
CA PHE A 165 -11.50 -10.96 -1.85
C PHE A 165 -12.56 -10.75 -0.76
N ALA A 166 -13.85 -10.83 -1.10
CA ALA A 166 -14.94 -10.60 -0.15
C ALA A 166 -14.89 -11.47 1.12
N PRO A 167 -14.47 -12.76 1.07
CA PRO A 167 -14.33 -13.58 2.28
C PRO A 167 -13.30 -13.04 3.28
N VAL A 168 -12.33 -12.27 2.79
CA VAL A 168 -11.28 -11.67 3.62
C VAL A 168 -11.67 -10.26 4.02
N LEU A 169 -12.21 -9.45 3.11
CA LEU A 169 -12.42 -8.01 3.29
C LEU A 169 -13.70 -7.61 4.04
N TRP A 170 -14.66 -8.53 4.26
CA TRP A 170 -15.93 -8.26 4.96
C TRP A 170 -16.65 -6.97 4.49
N THR A 171 -16.62 -6.69 3.18
CA THR A 171 -17.21 -5.46 2.62
C THR A 171 -18.72 -5.45 2.77
N ARG A 172 -19.26 -4.34 3.29
CA ARG A 172 -20.70 -4.11 3.48
C ARG A 172 -21.24 -3.27 2.34
N LYS A 173 -22.39 -3.66 1.80
CA LYS A 173 -23.09 -2.95 0.72
C LYS A 173 -24.48 -2.56 1.19
N ALA A 174 -24.82 -1.27 1.09
CA ALA A 174 -26.16 -0.76 1.30
C ALA A 174 -26.71 -0.31 -0.06
N VAL A 175 -27.83 -0.92 -0.47
CA VAL A 175 -28.43 -0.68 -1.79
C VAL A 175 -29.90 -0.35 -1.60
N ASP A 176 -30.29 0.83 -2.03
CA ASP A 176 -31.67 1.25 -2.22
C ASP A 176 -31.95 1.28 -3.71
N ALA A 177 -32.52 0.20 -4.21
CA ALA A 177 -32.74 -0.01 -5.63
C ALA A 177 -33.94 0.82 -6.13
N PRO A 178 -33.85 1.43 -7.33
CA PRO A 178 -34.98 2.12 -7.92
C PRO A 178 -36.15 1.14 -8.12
N SER A 179 -37.35 1.52 -7.68
CA SER A 179 -38.57 0.72 -7.82
C SER A 179 -39.69 1.49 -8.52
N GLY A 180 -40.45 0.78 -9.36
CA GLY A 180 -41.56 1.34 -10.14
C GLY A 180 -41.13 2.12 -11.39
N LEU A 181 -42.12 2.67 -12.09
CA LEU A 181 -41.91 3.60 -13.20
C LEU A 181 -41.70 4.99 -12.61
N PHE A 182 -40.57 5.64 -12.93
CA PHE A 182 -40.13 6.93 -12.37
C PHE A 182 -39.82 6.90 -10.86
N PRO A 183 -38.78 6.15 -10.43
CA PRO A 183 -38.35 6.09 -9.04
C PRO A 183 -37.99 7.49 -8.52
N ARG A 184 -38.44 7.82 -7.30
CA ARG A 184 -38.13 9.11 -6.65
C ARG A 184 -36.69 9.21 -6.16
N GLY A 185 -36.02 8.06 -5.97
CA GLY A 185 -34.65 7.99 -5.50
C GLY A 185 -34.07 6.59 -5.67
N ALA A 186 -32.75 6.52 -5.61
CA ALA A 186 -31.97 5.30 -5.50
C ALA A 186 -30.67 5.67 -4.79
N SER A 187 -30.12 4.77 -3.98
CA SER A 187 -28.84 4.99 -3.32
C SER A 187 -28.00 3.72 -3.31
N PHE A 188 -26.68 3.90 -3.40
CA PHE A 188 -25.73 2.81 -3.33
C PHE A 188 -24.53 3.29 -2.52
N ALA A 189 -24.24 2.57 -1.45
CA ALA A 189 -23.09 2.82 -0.59
C ALA A 189 -22.34 1.51 -0.33
N THR A 190 -21.02 1.60 -0.38
CA THR A 190 -20.12 0.49 -0.10
C THR A 190 -19.12 0.93 0.95
N GLU A 191 -18.97 0.12 1.98
CA GLU A 191 -18.03 0.35 3.07
C GLU A 191 -17.18 -0.89 3.27
N THR A 192 -15.86 -0.72 3.24
CA THR A 192 -14.88 -1.77 3.51
C THR A 192 -14.15 -1.38 4.79
N PRO A 193 -14.55 -1.92 5.97
CA PRO A 193 -13.93 -1.56 7.24
C PRO A 193 -12.47 -2.05 7.29
N ASP A 194 -11.62 -1.35 8.05
CA ASP A 194 -10.28 -1.83 8.35
C ASP A 194 -10.37 -2.97 9.37
N LEU A 195 -10.06 -4.18 8.90
CA LEU A 195 -10.13 -5.38 9.70
C LEU A 195 -9.12 -5.43 10.82
N SER A 196 -7.93 -4.87 10.59
CA SER A 196 -6.95 -4.76 11.65
C SER A 196 -7.47 -3.83 12.74
N GLU A 197 -8.16 -2.75 12.36
CA GLU A 197 -8.80 -1.84 13.31
C GLU A 197 -9.90 -2.55 14.12
N GLU A 198 -10.86 -3.18 13.44
CA GLU A 198 -12.02 -3.79 14.10
C GLU A 198 -11.68 -5.02 14.95
N VAL A 199 -10.82 -5.91 14.44
CA VAL A 199 -10.56 -7.22 15.05
C VAL A 199 -9.37 -7.19 16.02
N LEU A 200 -8.37 -6.35 15.78
CA LEU A 200 -7.13 -6.32 16.57
C LEU A 200 -7.04 -5.07 17.44
N TYR A 201 -7.05 -3.89 16.82
CA TYR A 201 -6.75 -2.64 17.55
C TYR A 201 -7.87 -2.23 18.50
N ARG A 202 -9.13 -2.19 18.06
CA ARG A 202 -10.27 -1.82 18.91
C ARG A 202 -10.38 -2.67 20.19
N PRO A 203 -10.32 -4.02 20.13
CA PRO A 203 -10.40 -4.80 21.36
C PRO A 203 -9.17 -4.64 22.25
N ILE A 204 -7.96 -4.54 21.68
CA ILE A 204 -6.74 -4.31 22.47
C ILE A 204 -6.81 -2.95 23.19
N PHE A 205 -7.12 -1.88 22.47
CA PHE A 205 -7.23 -0.55 23.08
C PHE A 205 -8.39 -0.46 24.07
N GLY A 206 -9.51 -1.14 23.79
CA GLY A 206 -10.61 -1.28 24.74
C GLY A 206 -10.17 -1.99 26.03
N MET A 207 -9.41 -3.08 25.91
CA MET A 207 -8.89 -3.85 27.05
C MET A 207 -7.86 -3.06 27.86
N VAL A 208 -6.93 -2.38 27.18
CA VAL A 208 -5.96 -1.48 27.83
C VAL A 208 -6.67 -0.35 28.54
N GLY A 209 -7.62 0.31 27.89
CA GLY A 209 -8.43 1.39 28.48
C GLY A 209 -9.21 0.91 29.70
N TRP A 210 -9.87 -0.23 29.61
CA TRP A 210 -10.58 -0.86 30.73
C TRP A 210 -9.64 -1.20 31.90
N THR A 211 -8.46 -1.76 31.61
CA THR A 211 -7.45 -2.09 32.63
C THR A 211 -6.93 -0.83 33.31
N LEU A 212 -6.57 0.19 32.54
CA LEU A 212 -6.14 1.49 33.07
C LEU A 212 -7.22 2.16 33.90
N THR A 213 -8.50 2.03 33.51
CA THR A 213 -9.61 2.56 34.33
C THR A 213 -9.75 1.84 35.66
N ARG A 214 -9.44 0.54 35.75
CA ARG A 214 -9.38 -0.20 37.03
C ARG A 214 -8.18 0.21 37.89
N LEU A 215 -7.05 0.52 37.26
CA LEU A 215 -5.87 1.05 37.95
C LEU A 215 -6.04 2.50 38.42
N ARG A 216 -7.13 3.20 38.07
CA ARG A 216 -7.41 4.56 38.59
C ARG A 216 -7.51 4.61 40.12
N TRP A 217 -7.78 3.49 40.79
CA TRP A 217 -7.75 3.41 42.25
C TRP A 217 -6.37 3.77 42.84
N LEU A 218 -5.28 3.51 42.10
CA LEU A 218 -3.91 3.89 42.48
C LEU A 218 -3.66 5.41 42.47
N GLN A 219 -4.54 6.18 41.82
CA GLN A 219 -4.44 7.64 41.70
C GLN A 219 -5.34 8.40 42.68
N HIS A 220 -6.00 7.72 43.64
CA HIS A 220 -6.75 8.42 44.67
C HIS A 220 -5.82 9.19 45.61
N GLY A 221 -6.14 10.49 45.83
CA GLY A 221 -5.32 11.51 46.50
C GLY A 221 -5.01 11.30 47.99
N HIS A 222 -4.87 10.06 48.45
CA HIS A 222 -4.42 9.72 49.79
C HIS A 222 -2.89 9.61 49.81
N VAL A 223 -2.23 10.65 50.30
CA VAL A 223 -0.77 10.78 50.38
C VAL A 223 -0.09 9.54 51.02
N HIS A 224 -0.73 8.89 51.98
CA HIS A 224 -0.21 7.70 52.67
C HIS A 224 0.02 6.49 51.73
N VAL A 225 -0.81 6.33 50.69
CA VAL A 225 -0.68 5.24 49.72
C VAL A 225 0.56 5.44 48.83
N TYR A 226 0.87 6.68 48.46
CA TYR A 226 2.08 7.02 47.70
C TYR A 226 3.36 6.74 48.49
N VAL A 227 3.39 7.12 49.78
CA VAL A 227 4.55 6.87 50.66
C VAL A 227 4.82 5.37 50.80
N LEU A 228 3.76 4.56 50.91
CA LEU A 228 3.87 3.10 50.97
C LEU A 228 4.45 2.52 49.67
N TYR A 229 3.99 2.97 48.49
CA TYR A 229 4.53 2.51 47.21
C TYR A 229 6.00 2.86 47.02
N VAL A 230 6.42 4.07 47.42
CA VAL A 230 7.83 4.49 47.37
C VAL A 230 8.68 3.63 48.30
N GLY A 231 8.22 3.38 49.54
CA GLY A 231 8.93 2.51 50.48
C GLY A 231 9.05 1.07 49.99
N ALA A 232 7.96 0.49 49.48
CA ALA A 232 7.93 -0.87 48.96
C ALA A 232 8.82 -1.05 47.72
N THR A 233 8.81 -0.09 46.79
CA THR A 233 9.68 -0.11 45.61
C THR A 233 11.16 0.03 45.99
N LEU A 234 11.50 0.88 46.97
CA LEU A 234 12.85 0.97 47.52
C LEU A 234 13.34 -0.35 48.13
N VAL A 235 12.52 -1.00 48.95
CA VAL A 235 12.87 -2.31 49.54
C VAL A 235 13.02 -3.38 48.45
N ALA A 236 12.12 -3.44 47.48
CA ALA A 236 12.20 -4.38 46.37
C ALA A 236 13.48 -4.19 45.53
N LEU A 237 13.83 -2.93 45.22
CA LEU A 237 15.07 -2.59 44.52
C LEU A 237 16.31 -2.93 45.36
N LEU A 238 16.26 -2.72 46.68
CA LEU A 238 17.36 -3.06 47.59
C LEU A 238 17.60 -4.58 47.64
N VAL A 239 16.53 -5.37 47.77
CA VAL A 239 16.58 -6.84 47.74
C VAL A 239 17.07 -7.33 46.39
N TRP A 240 16.61 -6.75 45.29
CA TRP A 240 17.09 -7.06 43.94
C TRP A 240 18.59 -6.77 43.81
N TYR A 241 19.03 -5.60 44.25
CA TYR A 241 20.44 -5.18 44.20
C TYR A 241 21.35 -6.06 45.07
N LEU A 242 20.90 -6.42 46.27
CA LEU A 242 21.62 -7.34 47.15
C LEU A 242 21.63 -8.78 46.60
N GLY A 243 20.55 -9.21 45.94
CA GLY A 243 20.46 -10.51 45.27
C GLY A 243 21.40 -10.63 44.07
N LEU A 244 21.50 -9.58 43.24
CA LEU A 244 22.46 -9.50 42.13
C LEU A 244 23.92 -9.47 42.57
N ARG A 245 24.20 -9.06 43.82
CA ARG A 245 25.57 -9.04 44.37
C ARG A 245 26.02 -10.40 44.90
N HIS A 246 25.09 -11.33 45.12
CA HIS A 246 25.36 -12.68 45.63
C HIS A 246 25.28 -13.80 44.57
N SER A 247 25.01 -13.45 43.32
CA SER A 247 25.11 -14.30 42.12
C SER A 247 26.28 -13.87 41.24
#